data_AF-A0A2E3MXV2-F1
#
_entry.id   AF-A0A2E3MXV2-F1
#
_cell.length_a   1.000
_cell.length_b   1.000
_cell.length_c   1.000
_cell.angle_alpha   90.00
_cell.angle_beta   90.00
_cell.angle_gamma   90.00
#
_symmetry.space_group_name_H-M   'P 1'
#
loop_
_entity.id
_entity.type
_entity.pdbx_description
1 polymer ?
#
loop_
_entity_poly.entity_id
_entity_poly.type
_entity_poly.pdbx_seq_one_letter_code
_entity_poly.pdbx_strand_id
1 'polypeptide(L)'
;MKNSEAYRLCYLAICWLIGVVLAGCQPAAVPPVALKTATRLRHPVAVEVVEEGTQLLVCNRRSGSLSLIDLAISAVVAERDVADQLSDMAYVAQQDLVVVLDERNNELLTFRKVGLDIRPIGHLSVPANPVSVTVLPDGNTAFVASLWAHQLTKIDLSRPQAPKVVSKTDLPFGPREQYLLPGRSELIVADAFGGSLGIVDSTSGKLQATHELNAHNLRGFALLPEQQKLLVSHQTLMSENATTEFDVHWGTVMVNVLESVPLSALTAIGSKKQRAAKLTYLGTADQAAGDPDEVLVTKDGHQVIAFAGTSEVAIYPPGSRDEFERVSVGRRPVALVLNASGDTVFVASMYDDRISLVDVKTAQVKQEISLGPQPELTELDWGERWFHDASLSSDGWFSCHSCHTDGYSNGRLNDNFGDGGTGAPKRVLSLSEVSHTSPWAWNGKMMDLTEQVRKSIKTTMRGPDPSEKQVAAIAAFLGTFRAPPSRDLSRGTLDRPLIATGKDLFARLSCVDCHSPPYYTTPESYRVDIAAGEEQQDFNPPSLLGVSQRRFFFHDNRANDLSSVLVDHGHGLESPLVDGDLEALLAFLQSL
;
A
#
# COMPACT_ATOMS: atom_id res chain seq x y z
N MET A 1 58.28 -61.66 51.27
CA MET A 1 58.83 -60.38 50.79
C MET A 1 58.17 -60.12 49.43
N LYS A 2 57.08 -59.34 49.46
CA LYS A 2 57.06 -57.88 49.18
C LYS A 2 57.25 -57.63 47.68
N ASN A 3 56.14 -57.46 46.96
CA ASN A 3 55.60 -56.17 46.49
C ASN A 3 56.14 -55.88 45.08
N SER A 4 55.36 -55.61 44.06
CA SER A 4 53.92 -55.40 43.95
C SER A 4 53.60 -55.33 42.46
N GLU A 5 52.65 -56.15 42.03
CA GLU A 5 51.96 -56.10 40.73
C GLU A 5 51.17 -54.79 40.56
N ALA A 6 51.85 -53.68 40.28
CA ALA A 6 51.21 -52.36 40.26
C ALA A 6 51.59 -51.47 39.05
N TYR A 7 52.16 -52.01 37.97
CA TYR A 7 52.70 -51.15 36.89
C TYR A 7 52.43 -51.57 35.44
N ARG A 8 51.37 -52.36 35.18
CA ARG A 8 50.93 -52.63 33.78
C ARG A 8 49.43 -52.47 33.49
N LEU A 9 48.66 -51.91 34.43
CA LEU A 9 47.21 -51.69 34.28
C LEU A 9 46.77 -50.21 34.33
N CYS A 10 47.71 -49.25 34.32
CA CYS A 10 47.37 -47.81 34.40
C CYS A 10 47.63 -46.97 33.14
N TYR A 11 48.14 -47.53 32.03
CA TYR A 11 48.39 -46.74 30.81
C TYR A 11 47.34 -46.88 29.69
N LEU A 12 46.37 -47.79 29.84
CA LEU A 12 45.22 -47.93 28.92
C LEU A 12 43.88 -47.42 29.52
N ALA A 13 43.89 -46.92 30.76
CA ALA A 13 42.72 -46.33 31.42
C ALA A 13 42.74 -44.79 31.48
N ILE A 14 43.84 -44.13 31.05
CA ILE A 14 43.99 -42.66 31.08
C ILE A 14 43.70 -42.00 29.72
N CYS A 15 43.59 -42.77 28.63
CA CYS A 15 43.09 -42.28 27.34
C CYS A 15 41.57 -42.44 27.14
N TRP A 16 40.85 -42.95 28.14
CA TRP A 16 39.38 -43.04 28.14
C TRP A 16 38.70 -42.17 29.21
N LEU A 17 39.48 -41.41 29.99
CA LEU A 17 39.00 -40.48 31.02
C LEU A 17 39.36 -39.01 30.76
N ILE A 18 40.00 -38.71 29.61
CA ILE A 18 40.17 -37.35 29.06
C ILE A 18 39.38 -37.16 27.75
N GLY A 19 38.78 -38.24 27.22
CA GLY A 19 37.92 -38.21 26.02
C GLY A 19 36.42 -38.05 26.26
N VAL A 20 35.96 -37.89 27.51
CA VAL A 20 34.53 -37.84 27.88
C VAL A 20 34.15 -36.57 28.67
N VAL A 21 35.05 -35.60 28.85
CA VAL A 21 34.78 -34.37 29.63
C VAL A 21 34.77 -33.08 28.76
N LEU A 22 34.78 -33.20 27.43
CA LEU A 22 34.58 -32.06 26.52
C LEU A 22 33.44 -32.27 25.50
N ALA A 23 32.50 -33.18 25.79
CA ALA A 23 31.13 -33.07 25.30
C ALA A 23 30.34 -32.31 26.36
N GLY A 24 30.72 -31.05 26.60
CA GLY A 24 29.93 -30.13 27.39
C GLY A 24 28.56 -30.04 26.74
N CYS A 25 27.55 -30.53 27.44
CA CYS A 25 26.15 -30.43 27.08
C CYS A 25 25.89 -29.08 26.43
N GLN A 26 25.61 -29.07 25.13
CA GLN A 26 24.71 -28.04 24.64
C GLN A 26 23.45 -28.22 25.49
N PRO A 27 22.97 -27.20 26.23
CA PRO A 27 21.62 -27.28 26.70
C PRO A 27 20.79 -27.52 25.45
N ALA A 28 20.08 -28.66 25.39
CA ALA A 28 18.99 -28.79 24.44
C ALA A 28 18.18 -27.53 24.66
N ALA A 29 18.20 -26.62 23.68
CA ALA A 29 17.49 -25.37 23.76
C ALA A 29 16.05 -25.79 24.04
N VAL A 30 15.59 -25.58 25.28
CA VAL A 30 14.19 -25.77 25.62
C VAL A 30 13.48 -24.90 24.58
N PRO A 31 12.60 -25.47 23.74
CA PRO A 31 11.92 -24.67 22.74
C PRO A 31 11.34 -23.46 23.47
N PRO A 32 11.58 -22.24 22.97
CA PRO A 32 11.13 -21.04 23.66
C PRO A 32 9.64 -21.22 23.95
N VAL A 33 9.29 -21.22 25.24
CA VAL A 33 7.88 -21.22 25.64
C VAL A 33 7.25 -20.02 24.96
N ALA A 34 6.10 -20.22 24.31
CA ALA A 34 5.37 -19.17 23.63
C ALA A 34 5.31 -17.90 24.49
N LEU A 35 5.66 -16.77 23.89
CA LEU A 35 5.70 -15.49 24.59
C LEU A 35 4.28 -15.11 25.01
N LYS A 36 4.11 -14.71 26.27
CA LYS A 36 2.89 -14.02 26.68
C LYS A 36 2.95 -12.59 26.12
N THR A 37 2.30 -12.38 24.98
CA THR A 37 2.31 -11.11 24.26
C THR A 37 1.41 -10.06 24.93
N ALA A 38 1.76 -8.79 24.76
CA ALA A 38 0.98 -7.67 25.27
C ALA A 38 -0.35 -7.52 24.50
N THR A 39 -1.38 -7.03 25.19
CA THR A 39 -2.67 -6.69 24.56
C THR A 39 -2.54 -5.38 23.80
N ARG A 40 -2.56 -5.45 22.46
CA ARG A 40 -2.48 -4.29 21.55
C ARG A 40 -2.88 -4.70 20.13
N LEU A 41 -3.21 -3.70 19.30
CA LEU A 41 -3.38 -3.89 17.86
C LEU A 41 -2.02 -3.84 17.17
N ARG A 42 -1.71 -4.85 16.34
CA ARG A 42 -0.43 -4.98 15.64
C ARG A 42 -0.52 -4.54 14.18
N HIS A 43 -1.56 -4.98 13.48
CA HIS A 43 -1.79 -4.73 12.05
C HIS A 43 -0.60 -5.21 11.22
N PRO A 44 -0.40 -6.54 11.04
CA PRO A 44 0.68 -7.07 10.22
C PRO A 44 0.55 -6.58 8.77
N VAL A 45 1.67 -6.11 8.21
CA VAL A 45 1.77 -5.55 6.85
C VAL A 45 2.82 -6.21 5.96
N ALA A 46 3.79 -6.91 6.54
CA ALA A 46 4.78 -7.69 5.79
C ALA A 46 5.18 -8.94 6.60
N VAL A 47 5.51 -10.02 5.89
CA VAL A 47 5.94 -11.29 6.51
C VAL A 47 7.12 -11.86 5.72
N GLU A 48 8.16 -12.25 6.43
CA GLU A 48 9.37 -12.84 5.86
C GLU A 48 9.61 -14.24 6.45
N VAL A 49 10.01 -15.18 5.60
CA VAL A 49 10.44 -16.51 6.04
C VAL A 49 11.92 -16.46 6.40
N VAL A 50 12.24 -16.84 7.64
CA VAL A 50 13.60 -16.75 8.20
C VAL A 50 14.06 -18.09 8.78
N GLU A 51 15.33 -18.19 9.18
CA GLU A 51 15.94 -19.42 9.74
C GLU A 51 15.68 -20.66 8.88
N GLU A 52 16.04 -20.57 7.60
CA GLU A 52 15.88 -21.65 6.61
C GLU A 52 14.44 -22.23 6.51
N GLY A 53 13.43 -21.42 6.84
CA GLY A 53 12.02 -21.84 6.76
C GLY A 53 11.42 -22.34 8.07
N THR A 54 12.13 -22.23 9.19
CA THR A 54 11.62 -22.68 10.50
C THR A 54 10.90 -21.57 11.28
N GLN A 55 11.06 -20.31 10.87
CA GLN A 55 10.48 -19.16 11.55
C GLN A 55 9.86 -18.15 10.57
N LEU A 56 8.92 -17.34 11.05
CA LEU A 56 8.42 -16.16 10.35
C LEU A 56 8.78 -14.90 11.13
N LEU A 57 9.21 -13.86 10.42
CA LEU A 57 9.32 -12.50 10.96
C LEU A 57 8.15 -11.68 10.41
N VAL A 58 7.39 -11.05 11.29
CA VAL A 58 6.17 -10.30 10.94
C VAL A 58 6.36 -8.82 11.30
N CYS A 59 6.15 -7.96 10.32
CA CYS A 59 6.20 -6.51 10.45
C CYS A 59 4.81 -5.97 10.83
N ASN A 60 4.69 -5.36 12.01
CA ASN A 60 3.42 -4.89 12.55
C ASN A 60 3.34 -3.37 12.48
N ARG A 61 2.48 -2.85 11.59
CA ARG A 61 2.36 -1.42 11.30
C ARG A 61 1.96 -0.61 12.51
N ARG A 62 0.88 -1.01 13.18
CA ARG A 62 0.21 -0.18 14.19
C ARG A 62 0.95 -0.18 15.53
N SER A 63 1.57 -1.29 15.90
CA SER A 63 2.37 -1.37 17.13
C SER A 63 3.81 -0.92 16.96
N GLY A 64 4.27 -0.72 15.72
CA GLY A 64 5.67 -0.38 15.45
C GLY A 64 6.63 -1.51 15.82
N SER A 65 6.17 -2.76 15.80
CA SER A 65 6.89 -3.93 16.34
C SER A 65 7.20 -4.99 15.29
N LEU A 66 8.19 -5.81 15.57
CA LEU A 66 8.48 -7.05 14.84
C LEU A 66 8.14 -8.26 15.71
N SER A 67 7.32 -9.17 15.21
CA SER A 67 7.01 -10.45 15.86
C SER A 67 7.75 -11.60 15.18
N LEU A 68 8.36 -12.47 15.98
CA LEU A 68 9.01 -13.70 15.51
C LEU A 68 8.15 -14.90 15.89
N ILE A 69 7.75 -15.68 14.90
CA ILE A 69 6.96 -16.91 15.05
C ILE A 69 7.85 -18.11 14.84
N ASP A 70 7.77 -19.08 15.75
CA ASP A 70 8.34 -20.41 15.54
C ASP A 70 7.26 -21.31 14.93
N LEU A 71 7.54 -21.91 13.77
CA LEU A 71 6.57 -22.71 13.03
C LEU A 71 6.37 -24.11 13.63
N ALA A 72 7.36 -24.66 14.34
CA ALA A 72 7.28 -25.99 14.93
C ALA A 72 6.31 -26.05 16.11
N ILE A 73 6.22 -24.95 16.87
CA ILE A 73 5.23 -24.79 17.96
C ILE A 73 4.09 -23.85 17.58
N SER A 74 4.17 -23.22 16.42
CA SER A 74 3.16 -22.34 15.82
C SER A 74 2.72 -21.21 16.75
N ALA A 75 3.70 -20.51 17.31
CA ALA A 75 3.46 -19.45 18.29
C ALA A 75 4.48 -18.32 18.14
N VAL A 76 4.10 -17.12 18.58
CA VAL A 76 5.03 -16.00 18.75
C VAL A 76 6.01 -16.33 19.87
N VAL A 77 7.30 -16.30 19.57
CA VAL A 77 8.41 -16.60 20.50
C VAL A 77 9.21 -15.37 20.89
N ALA A 78 9.12 -14.29 20.10
CA ALA A 78 9.64 -12.99 20.46
C ALA A 78 8.80 -11.87 19.82
N GLU A 79 8.75 -10.72 20.46
CA GLU A 79 8.19 -9.50 19.91
C GLU A 79 9.02 -8.31 20.39
N ARG A 80 9.38 -7.40 19.49
CA ARG A 80 10.20 -6.24 19.80
C ARG A 80 9.64 -4.97 19.17
N ASP A 81 9.51 -3.92 19.97
CA ASP A 81 9.18 -2.58 19.50
C ASP A 81 10.43 -1.95 18.86
N VAL A 82 10.28 -1.46 17.62
CA VAL A 82 11.38 -0.99 16.80
C VAL A 82 11.17 0.41 16.22
N ALA A 83 9.93 0.88 16.15
CA ALA A 83 9.53 2.15 15.54
C ALA A 83 8.18 2.62 16.12
N ASP A 84 7.69 3.78 15.67
CA ASP A 84 6.35 4.27 16.02
C ASP A 84 5.26 3.71 15.09
N GLN A 85 5.57 3.56 13.79
CA GLN A 85 4.66 3.00 12.80
C GLN A 85 5.43 2.40 11.62
N LEU A 86 5.32 1.09 11.42
CA LEU A 86 6.03 0.41 10.34
C LEU A 86 5.22 0.39 9.04
N SER A 87 5.85 0.57 7.89
CA SER A 87 5.19 0.44 6.59
C SER A 87 5.60 -0.81 5.81
N ASP A 88 6.85 -1.24 5.93
CA ASP A 88 7.37 -2.40 5.20
C ASP A 88 8.65 -2.97 5.83
N MET A 89 9.06 -4.17 5.41
CA MET A 89 10.26 -4.86 5.85
C MET A 89 10.89 -5.70 4.73
N ALA A 90 12.22 -5.78 4.71
CA ALA A 90 12.97 -6.74 3.92
C ALA A 90 13.97 -7.53 4.79
N TYR A 91 14.13 -8.83 4.53
CA TYR A 91 15.11 -9.68 5.20
C TYR A 91 16.24 -10.15 4.28
N VAL A 92 17.50 -9.96 4.70
CA VAL A 92 18.69 -10.43 3.98
C VAL A 92 19.32 -11.58 4.75
N ALA A 93 18.94 -12.80 4.37
CA ALA A 93 19.31 -14.02 5.09
C ALA A 93 20.83 -14.23 5.23
N GLN A 94 21.63 -13.88 4.22
CA GLN A 94 23.09 -14.11 4.27
C GLN A 94 23.81 -13.23 5.31
N GLN A 95 23.14 -12.21 5.84
CA GLN A 95 23.72 -11.24 6.77
C GLN A 95 22.94 -11.16 8.09
N ASP A 96 21.87 -11.93 8.25
CA ASP A 96 20.84 -11.78 9.29
C ASP A 96 20.39 -10.32 9.45
N LEU A 97 20.30 -9.60 8.32
CA LEU A 97 19.98 -8.17 8.30
C LEU A 97 18.48 -8.01 8.05
N VAL A 98 17.82 -7.28 8.94
CA VAL A 98 16.43 -6.84 8.78
C VAL A 98 16.45 -5.34 8.47
N VAL A 99 15.78 -4.94 7.40
CA VAL A 99 15.60 -3.54 7.02
C VAL A 99 14.12 -3.23 7.16
N VAL A 100 13.76 -2.17 7.88
CA VAL A 100 12.36 -1.75 8.06
C VAL A 100 12.21 -0.27 7.80
N LEU A 101 10.98 0.16 7.52
CA LEU A 101 10.63 1.56 7.31
C LEU A 101 9.74 2.05 8.45
N ASP A 102 10.13 3.15 9.09
CA ASP A 102 9.29 3.92 10.00
C ASP A 102 8.59 5.03 9.20
N GLU A 103 7.31 4.81 8.90
CA GLU A 103 6.45 5.73 8.15
C GLU A 103 6.25 7.05 8.91
N ARG A 104 6.14 6.98 10.24
CA ARG A 104 5.83 8.13 11.09
C ARG A 104 7.01 9.09 11.18
N ASN A 105 8.21 8.56 11.31
CA ASN A 105 9.44 9.33 11.48
C ASN A 105 10.22 9.55 10.17
N ASN A 106 9.77 8.93 9.07
CA ASN A 106 10.42 8.98 7.75
C ASN A 106 11.85 8.43 7.79
N GLU A 107 12.03 7.24 8.36
CA GLU A 107 13.34 6.61 8.52
C GLU A 107 13.38 5.20 7.92
N LEU A 108 14.54 4.85 7.35
CA LEU A 108 14.94 3.46 7.19
C LEU A 108 15.74 3.06 8.43
N LEU A 109 15.37 1.94 9.04
CA LEU A 109 16.03 1.37 10.20
C LEU A 109 16.62 0.00 9.85
N THR A 110 17.82 -0.29 10.34
CA THR A 110 18.48 -1.58 10.12
C THR A 110 18.72 -2.30 11.44
N PHE A 111 18.50 -3.62 11.42
CA PHE A 111 18.66 -4.49 12.58
C PHE A 111 19.44 -5.76 12.21
N ARG A 112 20.06 -6.37 13.23
CA ARG A 112 20.63 -7.71 13.15
C ARG A 112 19.71 -8.69 13.88
N LYS A 113 19.26 -9.75 13.22
CA LYS A 113 18.63 -10.89 13.88
C LYS A 113 19.73 -11.74 14.53
N VAL A 114 19.58 -12.05 15.81
CA VAL A 114 20.51 -12.91 16.57
C VAL A 114 19.70 -13.88 17.41
N GLY A 115 19.47 -15.08 16.86
CA GLY A 115 18.53 -16.03 17.45
C GLY A 115 17.11 -15.44 17.51
N LEU A 116 16.57 -15.24 18.70
CA LEU A 116 15.24 -14.65 18.92
C LEU A 116 15.26 -13.12 19.08
N ASP A 117 16.44 -12.49 19.14
CA ASP A 117 16.58 -11.05 19.35
C ASP A 117 16.75 -10.30 18.02
N ILE A 118 16.27 -9.06 17.97
CA ILE A 118 16.36 -8.16 16.81
C ILE A 118 17.09 -6.88 17.24
N ARG A 119 18.39 -6.77 16.98
CA ARG A 119 19.24 -5.71 17.54
C ARG A 119 19.39 -4.52 16.58
N PRO A 120 19.06 -3.28 16.98
CA PRO A 120 19.27 -2.11 16.12
C PRO A 120 20.75 -1.94 15.83
N ILE A 121 21.08 -1.63 14.57
CA ILE A 121 22.47 -1.40 14.15
C ILE A 121 22.67 -0.07 13.41
N GLY A 122 21.64 0.48 12.75
CA GLY A 122 21.75 1.74 12.00
C GLY A 122 20.39 2.33 11.65
N HIS A 123 20.41 3.58 11.17
CA HIS A 123 19.25 4.30 10.70
C HIS A 123 19.64 5.33 9.63
N LEU A 124 18.67 5.77 8.83
CA LEU A 124 18.83 6.82 7.82
C LEU A 124 17.49 7.51 7.58
N SER A 125 17.47 8.84 7.68
CA SER A 125 16.31 9.63 7.26
C SER A 125 16.10 9.55 5.76
N VAL A 126 14.85 9.36 5.35
CA VAL A 126 14.40 9.27 3.96
C VAL A 126 13.29 10.30 3.69
N PRO A 127 12.96 10.61 2.42
CA PRO A 127 11.87 11.52 2.12
C PRO A 127 10.51 11.04 2.67
N ALA A 128 9.58 11.99 2.81
CA ALA A 128 8.33 11.80 3.55
C ALA A 128 7.50 10.58 3.08
N ASN A 129 6.94 9.87 4.07
CA ASN A 129 6.05 8.71 3.93
C ASN A 129 6.70 7.55 3.14
N PRO A 130 7.76 6.93 3.68
CA PRO A 130 8.35 5.75 3.08
C PRO A 130 7.36 4.57 3.16
N VAL A 131 7.10 3.90 2.04
CA VAL A 131 6.01 2.91 1.90
C VAL A 131 6.46 1.52 1.47
N SER A 132 7.60 1.37 0.81
CA SER A 132 8.17 0.06 0.51
C SER A 132 9.69 0.11 0.42
N VAL A 133 10.32 -1.03 0.71
CA VAL A 133 11.77 -1.22 0.61
C VAL A 133 12.10 -2.50 -0.15
N THR A 134 12.96 -2.39 -1.16
CA THR A 134 13.53 -3.55 -1.86
C THR A 134 15.03 -3.58 -1.65
N VAL A 135 15.55 -4.67 -1.09
CA VAL A 135 16.99 -4.93 -1.01
C VAL A 135 17.41 -5.78 -2.20
N LEU A 136 18.47 -5.37 -2.90
CA LEU A 136 18.99 -6.13 -4.04
C LEU A 136 19.62 -7.46 -3.58
N PRO A 137 19.75 -8.47 -4.46
CA PRO A 137 20.32 -9.78 -4.12
C PRO A 137 21.76 -9.75 -3.59
N ASP A 138 22.49 -8.65 -3.81
CA ASP A 138 23.82 -8.45 -3.24
C ASP A 138 23.81 -8.17 -1.72
N GLY A 139 22.63 -7.87 -1.15
CA GLY A 139 22.45 -7.47 0.25
C GLY A 139 23.09 -6.14 0.62
N ASN A 140 23.60 -5.38 -0.36
CA ASN A 140 24.39 -4.16 -0.17
C ASN A 140 23.72 -2.93 -0.76
N THR A 141 22.63 -3.07 -1.50
CA THR A 141 21.88 -1.95 -2.07
C THR A 141 20.41 -2.07 -1.72
N ALA A 142 19.78 -0.98 -1.31
CA ALA A 142 18.32 -0.92 -1.14
C ALA A 142 17.71 0.24 -1.92
N PHE A 143 16.43 0.10 -2.26
CA PHE A 143 15.58 1.15 -2.80
C PHE A 143 14.40 1.39 -1.86
N VAL A 144 14.19 2.65 -1.48
CA VAL A 144 13.05 3.08 -0.67
C VAL A 144 12.13 3.96 -1.50
N ALA A 145 10.86 3.58 -1.58
CA ALA A 145 9.80 4.38 -2.17
C ALA A 145 9.23 5.37 -1.15
N SER A 146 9.28 6.66 -1.45
CA SER A 146 8.68 7.72 -0.63
C SER A 146 7.49 8.32 -1.37
N LEU A 147 6.30 8.09 -0.82
CA LEU A 147 5.01 8.37 -1.46
C LEU A 147 4.88 9.85 -1.84
N TRP A 148 4.92 10.76 -0.86
CA TRP A 148 4.62 12.19 -1.09
C TRP A 148 5.74 12.96 -1.76
N ALA A 149 6.97 12.43 -1.70
CA ALA A 149 8.10 12.97 -2.43
C ALA A 149 8.08 12.57 -3.91
N HIS A 150 7.23 11.61 -4.33
CA HIS A 150 7.27 11.03 -5.67
C HIS A 150 8.70 10.62 -6.04
N GLN A 151 9.36 9.84 -5.18
CA GLN A 151 10.79 9.61 -5.29
C GLN A 151 11.20 8.21 -4.81
N LEU A 152 12.15 7.61 -5.53
CA LEU A 152 12.92 6.46 -5.05
C LEU A 152 14.28 6.91 -4.53
N THR A 153 14.65 6.41 -3.36
CA THR A 153 15.97 6.64 -2.77
C THR A 153 16.79 5.37 -2.86
N LYS A 154 17.89 5.40 -3.63
CA LYS A 154 18.88 4.32 -3.67
C LYS A 154 19.83 4.47 -2.49
N ILE A 155 20.03 3.41 -1.73
CA ILE A 155 20.77 3.39 -0.47
C ILE A 155 21.88 2.33 -0.54
N ASP A 156 23.08 2.72 -0.10
CA ASP A 156 24.20 1.82 0.16
C ASP A 156 24.04 1.21 1.55
N LEU A 157 23.92 -0.12 1.57
CA LEU A 157 23.83 -0.99 2.73
C LEU A 157 25.09 -1.86 2.93
N SER A 158 26.19 -1.62 2.21
CA SER A 158 27.46 -2.33 2.43
C SER A 158 28.00 -2.19 3.86
N ARG A 159 27.57 -1.13 4.55
CA ARG A 159 27.77 -0.91 5.99
C ARG A 159 26.41 -0.62 6.62
N PRO A 160 25.61 -1.64 6.97
CA PRO A 160 24.22 -1.44 7.41
C PRO A 160 24.12 -0.67 8.72
N GLN A 161 25.21 -0.52 9.49
CA GLN A 161 25.29 0.33 10.67
C GLN A 161 25.37 1.84 10.37
N ALA A 162 25.70 2.20 9.13
CA ALA A 162 25.79 3.58 8.67
C ALA A 162 25.30 3.66 7.21
N PRO A 163 24.01 3.35 6.96
CA PRO A 163 23.44 3.36 5.62
C PRO A 163 23.50 4.75 5.01
N LYS A 164 23.67 4.84 3.68
CA LYS A 164 23.86 6.12 2.99
C LYS A 164 23.05 6.23 1.72
N VAL A 165 22.47 7.42 1.50
CA VAL A 165 21.86 7.74 0.20
C VAL A 165 22.95 7.79 -0.87
N VAL A 166 22.74 7.03 -1.95
CA VAL A 166 23.57 7.02 -3.16
C VAL A 166 23.00 7.98 -4.19
N SER A 167 21.70 7.86 -4.46
CA SER A 167 20.98 8.70 -5.42
C SER A 167 19.50 8.77 -5.11
N LYS A 168 18.86 9.78 -5.67
CA LYS A 168 17.42 10.00 -5.59
C LYS A 168 16.87 10.13 -7.00
N THR A 169 15.75 9.48 -7.26
CA THR A 169 15.14 9.44 -8.60
C THR A 169 13.69 9.87 -8.48
N ASP A 170 13.38 11.00 -9.09
CA ASP A 170 12.02 11.51 -9.15
C ASP A 170 11.17 10.65 -10.09
N LEU A 171 9.94 10.39 -9.65
CA LEU A 171 8.92 9.67 -10.39
C LEU A 171 7.79 10.63 -10.78
N PRO A 172 7.08 10.37 -11.89
CA PRO A 172 5.93 11.19 -12.30
C PRO A 172 4.66 10.92 -11.46
N PHE A 173 4.72 9.99 -10.49
CA PHE A 173 3.62 9.58 -9.62
C PHE A 173 4.14 9.26 -8.21
N GLY A 174 3.24 9.17 -7.23
CA GLY A 174 3.57 8.74 -5.87
C GLY A 174 3.80 7.22 -5.85
N PRO A 175 5.02 6.73 -5.52
CA PRO A 175 5.30 5.30 -5.58
C PRO A 175 4.67 4.53 -4.41
N ARG A 176 4.36 3.25 -4.62
CA ARG A 176 4.00 2.30 -3.57
C ARG A 176 4.82 1.01 -3.66
N GLU A 177 4.32 0.02 -4.39
CA GLU A 177 4.89 -1.32 -4.41
C GLU A 177 6.11 -1.39 -5.34
N GLN A 178 7.10 -2.20 -4.97
CA GLN A 178 8.33 -2.40 -5.73
C GLN A 178 8.51 -3.88 -6.08
N TYR A 179 8.90 -4.17 -7.32
CA TYR A 179 9.18 -5.54 -7.76
C TYR A 179 10.47 -5.60 -8.59
N LEU A 180 11.54 -6.14 -8.00
CA LEU A 180 12.77 -6.41 -8.72
C LEU A 180 12.60 -7.66 -9.58
N LEU A 181 12.74 -7.53 -10.91
CA LEU A 181 12.66 -8.68 -11.78
C LEU A 181 13.81 -9.68 -11.50
N PRO A 182 13.51 -10.95 -11.17
CA PRO A 182 14.53 -11.94 -10.87
C PRO A 182 15.58 -12.10 -11.97
N GLY A 183 16.86 -11.96 -11.60
CA GLY A 183 17.99 -12.12 -12.51
C GLY A 183 18.17 -10.96 -13.51
N ARG A 184 17.48 -9.83 -13.32
CA ARG A 184 17.56 -8.66 -14.19
C ARG A 184 17.78 -7.38 -13.39
N SER A 185 18.09 -6.28 -14.07
CA SER A 185 18.30 -4.99 -13.42
C SER A 185 17.03 -4.14 -13.33
N GLU A 186 15.93 -4.51 -13.97
CA GLU A 186 14.71 -3.71 -13.92
C GLU A 186 13.97 -3.89 -12.59
N LEU A 187 13.82 -2.77 -11.88
CA LEU A 187 12.96 -2.58 -10.72
C LEU A 187 11.67 -1.91 -11.18
N ILE A 188 10.54 -2.61 -11.05
CA ILE A 188 9.23 -2.08 -11.36
C ILE A 188 8.68 -1.38 -10.12
N VAL A 189 8.09 -0.20 -10.29
CA VAL A 189 7.50 0.58 -9.20
C VAL A 189 6.08 0.99 -9.56
N ALA A 190 5.13 0.65 -8.69
CA ALA A 190 3.71 0.98 -8.85
C ALA A 190 3.40 2.43 -8.47
N ASP A 191 2.46 3.02 -9.19
CA ASP A 191 1.69 4.17 -8.73
C ASP A 191 0.75 3.76 -7.57
N ALA A 192 0.81 4.51 -6.47
CA ALA A 192 0.02 4.24 -5.27
C ALA A 192 -1.49 4.41 -5.49
N PHE A 193 -1.88 5.26 -6.44
CA PHE A 193 -3.27 5.66 -6.65
C PHE A 193 -3.75 5.37 -8.07
N GLY A 194 -2.94 5.73 -9.08
CA GLY A 194 -3.26 5.61 -10.51
C GLY A 194 -2.83 4.27 -11.11
N GLY A 195 -2.78 4.21 -12.45
CA GLY A 195 -2.43 3.02 -13.21
C GLY A 195 -0.98 2.99 -13.72
N SER A 196 -0.11 3.86 -13.20
CA SER A 196 1.24 4.03 -13.73
C SER A 196 2.20 2.97 -13.21
N LEU A 197 3.16 2.57 -14.04
CA LEU A 197 4.30 1.71 -13.68
C LEU A 197 5.61 2.40 -14.10
N GLY A 198 6.54 2.56 -13.17
CA GLY A 198 7.89 3.05 -13.43
C GLY A 198 8.87 1.89 -13.58
N ILE A 199 9.74 1.95 -14.57
CA ILE A 199 10.79 0.94 -14.80
C ILE A 199 12.13 1.60 -14.51
N VAL A 200 12.76 1.18 -13.43
CA VAL A 200 14.00 1.77 -12.92
C VAL A 200 15.13 0.77 -13.08
N ASP A 201 16.25 1.20 -13.64
CA ASP A 201 17.44 0.37 -13.65
C ASP A 201 18.07 0.36 -12.26
N SER A 202 18.01 -0.77 -11.57
CA SER A 202 18.54 -0.95 -10.21
C SER A 202 20.04 -0.70 -10.10
N THR A 203 20.79 -0.84 -11.20
CA THR A 203 22.24 -0.59 -11.22
C THR A 203 22.55 0.91 -11.15
N SER A 204 21.96 1.70 -12.04
CA SER A 204 22.17 3.16 -12.11
C SER A 204 21.23 3.97 -11.22
N GLY A 205 20.13 3.36 -10.77
CA GLY A 205 19.02 4.01 -10.07
C GLY A 205 18.12 4.86 -10.96
N LYS A 206 18.31 4.89 -12.29
CA LYS A 206 17.59 5.82 -13.19
C LYS A 206 16.27 5.24 -13.69
N LEU A 207 15.24 6.09 -13.76
CA LEU A 207 13.99 5.79 -14.44
C LEU A 207 14.24 5.66 -15.96
N GLN A 208 13.95 4.49 -16.52
CA GLN A 208 14.11 4.17 -17.94
C GLN A 208 12.83 4.36 -18.74
N ALA A 209 11.67 4.04 -18.14
CA ALA A 209 10.38 4.13 -18.79
C ALA A 209 9.24 4.32 -17.78
N THR A 210 8.10 4.82 -18.27
CA THR A 210 6.84 4.87 -17.53
C THR A 210 5.73 4.33 -18.40
N HIS A 211 5.00 3.34 -17.89
CA HIS A 211 3.85 2.73 -18.56
C HIS A 211 2.57 3.12 -17.84
N GLU A 212 1.46 3.06 -18.56
CA GLU A 212 0.13 3.30 -18.01
C GLU A 212 -0.77 2.10 -18.33
N LEU A 213 -1.39 1.56 -17.29
CA LEU A 213 -2.46 0.57 -17.34
C LEU A 213 -3.82 1.29 -17.21
N ASN A 214 -4.89 0.69 -17.74
CA ASN A 214 -6.24 1.16 -17.45
C ASN A 214 -6.69 0.66 -16.07
N ALA A 215 -6.01 1.15 -15.04
CA ALA A 215 -6.09 0.61 -13.69
C ALA A 215 -5.96 1.71 -12.64
N HIS A 216 -6.30 1.36 -11.42
CA HIS A 216 -5.95 2.11 -10.22
C HIS A 216 -5.69 1.10 -9.10
N ASN A 217 -5.11 1.58 -8.00
CA ASN A 217 -4.88 0.74 -6.83
C ASN A 217 -4.03 -0.50 -7.18
N LEU A 218 -2.87 -0.29 -7.81
CA LEU A 218 -1.92 -1.37 -8.14
C LEU A 218 -1.30 -1.88 -6.83
N ARG A 219 -1.45 -3.17 -6.56
CA ARG A 219 -1.06 -3.77 -5.28
C ARG A 219 0.02 -4.83 -5.46
N GLY A 220 -0.34 -6.04 -5.84
CA GLY A 220 0.58 -7.18 -5.89
C GLY A 220 1.27 -7.35 -7.24
N PHE A 221 2.50 -7.87 -7.19
CA PHE A 221 3.29 -8.25 -8.35
C PHE A 221 3.81 -9.68 -8.25
N ALA A 222 3.66 -10.45 -9.32
CA ALA A 222 4.31 -11.76 -9.42
C ALA A 222 4.80 -12.05 -10.83
N LEU A 223 5.90 -12.78 -10.95
CA LEU A 223 6.40 -13.22 -12.25
C LEU A 223 5.81 -14.58 -12.62
N LEU A 224 5.35 -14.68 -13.86
CA LEU A 224 5.13 -15.93 -14.58
C LEU A 224 6.38 -16.21 -15.44
N PRO A 225 7.38 -16.94 -14.90
CA PRO A 225 8.74 -16.96 -15.48
C PRO A 225 8.78 -17.64 -16.85
N GLU A 226 8.05 -18.74 -17.03
CA GLU A 226 8.01 -19.47 -18.30
C GLU A 226 7.36 -18.63 -19.41
N GLN A 227 6.36 -17.81 -19.07
CA GLN A 227 5.64 -16.98 -20.02
C GLN A 227 6.28 -15.60 -20.21
N GLN A 228 7.30 -15.23 -19.40
CA GLN A 228 7.92 -13.91 -19.37
C GLN A 228 6.86 -12.79 -19.23
N LYS A 229 5.96 -12.94 -18.24
CA LYS A 229 4.91 -11.95 -17.94
C LYS A 229 4.92 -11.58 -16.47
N LEU A 230 4.70 -10.30 -16.20
CA LEU A 230 4.37 -9.80 -14.89
C LEU A 230 2.85 -9.91 -14.69
N LEU A 231 2.44 -10.44 -13.56
CA LEU A 231 1.08 -10.35 -13.05
C LEU A 231 0.99 -9.13 -12.13
N VAL A 232 -0.08 -8.36 -12.30
CA VAL A 232 -0.38 -7.17 -11.50
C VAL A 232 -1.81 -7.29 -11.00
N SER A 233 -2.01 -7.33 -9.68
CA SER A 233 -3.35 -7.21 -9.11
C SER A 233 -3.72 -5.73 -8.97
N HIS A 234 -4.93 -5.39 -9.41
CA HIS A 234 -5.45 -4.02 -9.36
C HIS A 234 -6.96 -4.00 -9.54
N GLN A 235 -7.53 -2.78 -9.55
CA GLN A 235 -8.92 -2.54 -9.87
C GLN A 235 -9.05 -1.64 -11.11
N THR A 236 -10.21 -1.68 -11.77
CA THR A 236 -10.56 -0.75 -12.85
C THR A 236 -11.95 -0.19 -12.58
N LEU A 237 -12.02 1.13 -12.38
CA LEU A 237 -13.28 1.86 -12.26
C LEU A 237 -13.76 2.25 -13.67
N MET A 238 -14.94 1.79 -14.05
CA MET A 238 -15.55 2.03 -15.35
C MET A 238 -16.37 3.32 -15.31
N SER A 239 -15.73 4.42 -15.70
CA SER A 239 -16.31 5.77 -15.62
C SER A 239 -17.62 5.99 -16.38
N GLU A 240 -17.92 5.16 -17.37
CA GLU A 240 -19.15 5.24 -18.17
C GLU A 240 -20.36 4.57 -17.50
N ASN A 241 -20.13 3.74 -16.47
CA ASN A 241 -21.18 2.96 -15.83
C ASN A 241 -21.61 3.64 -14.53
N ALA A 242 -22.90 3.93 -14.44
CA ALA A 242 -23.49 4.44 -13.20
C ALA A 242 -23.55 3.35 -12.14
N THR A 243 -23.54 3.74 -10.86
CA THR A 243 -23.66 2.81 -9.75
C THR A 243 -25.11 2.34 -9.55
N THR A 244 -25.76 1.81 -10.60
CA THR A 244 -27.10 1.24 -10.51
C THR A 244 -27.05 -0.10 -9.77
N GLU A 245 -28.20 -0.61 -9.30
CA GLU A 245 -28.24 -1.94 -8.68
C GLU A 245 -27.74 -3.03 -9.63
N PHE A 246 -28.13 -2.96 -10.91
CA PHE A 246 -27.68 -3.89 -11.94
C PHE A 246 -26.15 -3.80 -12.14
N ASP A 247 -25.63 -2.59 -12.31
CA ASP A 247 -24.23 -2.38 -12.64
C ASP A 247 -23.29 -2.72 -11.48
N VAL A 248 -23.70 -2.42 -10.24
CA VAL A 248 -22.94 -2.86 -9.06
C VAL A 248 -23.01 -4.38 -8.93
N HIS A 249 -24.17 -5.00 -9.09
CA HIS A 249 -24.33 -6.45 -8.92
C HIS A 249 -23.46 -7.25 -9.90
N TRP A 250 -23.46 -6.85 -11.17
CA TRP A 250 -22.66 -7.51 -12.21
C TRP A 250 -21.20 -7.06 -12.26
N GLY A 251 -20.76 -6.23 -11.31
CA GLY A 251 -19.37 -5.74 -11.23
C GLY A 251 -18.96 -4.84 -12.41
N THR A 252 -19.91 -4.25 -13.12
CA THR A 252 -19.61 -3.43 -14.30
C THR A 252 -19.09 -2.05 -13.91
N VAL A 253 -19.39 -1.55 -12.70
CA VAL A 253 -18.85 -0.29 -12.16
C VAL A 253 -17.38 -0.42 -11.82
N MET A 254 -17.03 -1.50 -11.11
CA MET A 254 -15.70 -1.75 -10.59
C MET A 254 -15.36 -3.21 -10.80
N VAL A 255 -14.34 -3.46 -11.62
CA VAL A 255 -13.80 -4.81 -11.81
C VAL A 255 -12.50 -4.97 -11.04
N ASN A 256 -12.35 -6.13 -10.42
CA ASN A 256 -11.12 -6.57 -9.76
C ASN A 256 -10.36 -7.46 -10.75
N VAL A 257 -9.06 -7.22 -10.91
CA VAL A 257 -8.32 -7.76 -12.06
C VAL A 257 -6.95 -8.28 -11.63
N LEU A 258 -6.57 -9.42 -12.20
CA LEU A 258 -5.18 -9.84 -12.34
C LEU A 258 -4.75 -9.63 -13.79
N GLU A 259 -3.98 -8.58 -14.05
CA GLU A 259 -3.51 -8.21 -15.38
C GLU A 259 -2.15 -8.83 -15.66
N SER A 260 -2.05 -9.53 -16.79
CA SER A 260 -0.82 -10.16 -17.25
C SER A 260 -0.16 -9.32 -18.35
N VAL A 261 0.97 -8.71 -18.00
CA VAL A 261 1.73 -7.80 -18.87
C VAL A 261 3.01 -8.48 -19.35
N PRO A 262 3.26 -8.59 -20.67
CA PRO A 262 4.52 -9.13 -21.19
C PRO A 262 5.73 -8.29 -20.74
N LEU A 263 6.79 -8.94 -20.26
CA LEU A 263 8.00 -8.23 -19.83
C LEU A 263 8.66 -7.44 -20.98
N SER A 264 8.56 -7.93 -22.22
CA SER A 264 9.04 -7.21 -23.40
C SER A 264 8.29 -5.89 -23.64
N ALA A 265 7.04 -5.79 -23.19
CA ALA A 265 6.24 -4.57 -23.30
C ALA A 265 6.58 -3.57 -22.19
N LEU A 266 6.95 -4.05 -21.00
CA LEU A 266 7.39 -3.22 -19.87
C LEU A 266 8.83 -2.74 -20.00
N THR A 267 9.73 -3.57 -20.53
CA THR A 267 11.16 -3.22 -20.61
C THR A 267 11.52 -2.44 -21.87
N ALA A 268 10.54 -2.19 -22.75
CA ALA A 268 10.75 -1.36 -23.93
C ALA A 268 10.93 0.12 -23.53
N ILE A 269 12.05 0.73 -23.95
CA ILE A 269 12.36 2.13 -23.66
C ILE A 269 11.25 3.07 -24.19
N GLY A 270 10.92 4.09 -23.39
CA GLY A 270 9.97 5.15 -23.71
C GLY A 270 8.59 4.96 -23.06
N SER A 271 7.86 6.06 -22.89
CA SER A 271 6.52 6.00 -22.29
C SER A 271 5.49 5.43 -23.28
N LYS A 272 4.69 4.44 -22.82
CA LYS A 272 3.68 3.78 -23.65
C LYS A 272 2.45 3.45 -22.82
N LYS A 273 1.26 3.75 -23.35
CA LYS A 273 0.00 3.13 -22.89
C LYS A 273 0.02 1.67 -23.31
N GLN A 274 -0.12 0.75 -22.34
CA GLN A 274 -0.13 -0.68 -22.64
C GLN A 274 -1.42 -1.03 -23.37
N ARG A 275 -1.31 -1.70 -24.53
CA ARG A 275 -2.44 -2.21 -25.32
C ARG A 275 -2.52 -3.74 -25.37
N ALA A 276 -1.49 -4.43 -24.88
CA ALA A 276 -1.28 -5.85 -25.11
C ALA A 276 -1.22 -6.65 -23.80
N ALA A 277 -2.07 -6.30 -22.84
CA ALA A 277 -2.20 -7.05 -21.60
C ALA A 277 -3.43 -7.97 -21.64
N LYS A 278 -3.32 -9.11 -20.96
CA LYS A 278 -4.45 -10.04 -20.79
C LYS A 278 -5.03 -9.82 -19.40
N LEU A 279 -6.33 -9.55 -19.32
CA LEU A 279 -7.05 -9.40 -18.06
C LEU A 279 -7.66 -10.74 -17.62
N THR A 280 -7.46 -11.10 -16.36
CA THR A 280 -8.26 -12.11 -15.66
C THR A 280 -9.14 -11.37 -14.65
N TYR A 281 -10.46 -11.46 -14.82
CA TYR A 281 -11.41 -10.84 -13.89
C TYR A 281 -11.54 -11.70 -12.65
N LEU A 282 -11.54 -11.05 -11.48
CA LEU A 282 -11.55 -11.69 -10.18
C LEU A 282 -12.95 -11.60 -9.58
N GLY A 283 -13.52 -12.76 -9.29
CA GLY A 283 -14.87 -12.90 -8.75
C GLY A 283 -15.99 -12.82 -9.79
N THR A 284 -17.21 -13.05 -9.32
CA THR A 284 -18.46 -13.01 -10.08
C THR A 284 -19.53 -12.30 -9.24
N ALA A 285 -20.70 -12.04 -9.82
CA ALA A 285 -21.86 -11.62 -9.04
C ALA A 285 -22.09 -12.60 -7.87
N ASP A 286 -22.53 -12.08 -6.72
CA ASP A 286 -22.66 -12.76 -5.41
C ASP A 286 -21.36 -13.31 -4.78
N GLN A 287 -20.24 -13.34 -5.52
CA GLN A 287 -18.94 -13.79 -5.05
C GLN A 287 -17.85 -12.90 -5.64
N ALA A 288 -17.89 -11.60 -5.33
CA ALA A 288 -16.90 -10.67 -5.84
C ALA A 288 -15.53 -10.86 -5.15
N ALA A 289 -14.54 -10.09 -5.59
CA ALA A 289 -13.16 -10.15 -5.10
C ALA A 289 -12.62 -8.75 -4.81
N GLY A 290 -13.38 -7.96 -4.05
CA GLY A 290 -13.06 -6.57 -3.77
C GLY A 290 -11.68 -6.36 -3.15
N ASP A 291 -11.00 -5.31 -3.61
CA ASP A 291 -9.67 -4.89 -3.18
C ASP A 291 -8.63 -6.04 -3.28
N PRO A 292 -8.33 -6.56 -4.48
CA PRO A 292 -7.27 -7.53 -4.65
C PRO A 292 -5.93 -6.89 -4.26
N ASP A 293 -5.15 -7.62 -3.46
CA ASP A 293 -3.89 -7.16 -2.88
C ASP A 293 -2.75 -8.08 -3.36
N GLU A 294 -1.80 -8.45 -2.50
CA GLU A 294 -0.64 -9.27 -2.88
C GLU A 294 -0.98 -10.53 -3.71
N VAL A 295 -0.12 -10.83 -4.70
CA VAL A 295 -0.17 -12.02 -5.54
C VAL A 295 1.15 -12.78 -5.46
N LEU A 296 1.08 -14.11 -5.36
CA LEU A 296 2.22 -15.02 -5.44
C LEU A 296 2.04 -16.04 -6.56
N VAL A 297 3.16 -16.52 -7.09
CA VAL A 297 3.20 -17.64 -8.03
C VAL A 297 4.10 -18.73 -7.46
N THR A 298 3.56 -19.94 -7.29
CA THR A 298 4.35 -21.10 -6.86
C THR A 298 5.21 -21.64 -8.00
N LYS A 299 6.22 -22.46 -7.66
CA LYS A 299 7.10 -23.09 -8.66
C LYS A 299 6.36 -23.98 -9.66
N ASP A 300 5.25 -24.60 -9.25
CA ASP A 300 4.41 -25.43 -10.10
C ASP A 300 3.34 -24.63 -10.87
N GLY A 301 3.29 -23.31 -10.68
CA GLY A 301 2.46 -22.39 -11.47
C GLY A 301 1.09 -22.06 -10.89
N HIS A 302 0.80 -22.44 -9.63
CA HIS A 302 -0.38 -21.92 -8.94
C HIS A 302 -0.24 -20.42 -8.74
N GLN A 303 -1.34 -19.69 -8.88
CA GLN A 303 -1.40 -18.26 -8.55
C GLN A 303 -2.25 -18.11 -7.30
N VAL A 304 -1.72 -17.40 -6.31
CA VAL A 304 -2.38 -17.15 -5.02
C VAL A 304 -2.58 -15.65 -4.89
N ILE A 305 -3.82 -15.19 -4.65
CA ILE A 305 -4.17 -13.77 -4.65
C ILE A 305 -4.95 -13.46 -3.37
N ALA A 306 -4.52 -12.43 -2.63
CA ALA A 306 -5.28 -11.93 -1.50
C ALA A 306 -6.45 -11.06 -1.97
N PHE A 307 -7.65 -11.30 -1.45
CA PHE A 307 -8.82 -10.44 -1.61
C PHE A 307 -9.05 -9.70 -0.30
N ALA A 308 -8.40 -8.53 -0.17
CA ALA A 308 -8.34 -7.80 1.07
C ALA A 308 -9.72 -7.31 1.54
N GLY A 309 -10.60 -6.95 0.60
CA GLY A 309 -11.92 -6.44 0.89
C GLY A 309 -12.93 -7.52 1.30
N THR A 310 -12.74 -8.77 0.88
CA THR A 310 -13.65 -9.89 1.18
C THR A 310 -13.10 -10.88 2.21
N SER A 311 -11.88 -10.67 2.70
CA SER A 311 -11.22 -11.51 3.73
C SER A 311 -10.95 -12.95 3.27
N GLU A 312 -10.51 -13.09 2.01
CA GLU A 312 -10.28 -14.37 1.37
C GLU A 312 -8.94 -14.42 0.64
N VAL A 313 -8.49 -15.62 0.33
CA VAL A 313 -7.43 -15.88 -0.65
C VAL A 313 -7.98 -16.74 -1.77
N ALA A 314 -7.71 -16.37 -3.01
CA ALA A 314 -7.98 -17.19 -4.18
C ALA A 314 -6.75 -18.02 -4.56
N ILE A 315 -6.96 -19.28 -4.91
CA ILE A 315 -5.91 -20.18 -5.40
C ILE A 315 -6.30 -20.72 -6.77
N TYR A 316 -5.59 -20.26 -7.80
CA TYR A 316 -5.74 -20.72 -9.17
C TYR A 316 -4.79 -21.90 -9.41
N PRO A 317 -5.30 -23.05 -9.87
CA PRO A 317 -4.46 -24.13 -10.35
C PRO A 317 -3.60 -23.71 -11.56
N PRO A 318 -2.47 -24.39 -11.81
CA PRO A 318 -1.60 -24.08 -12.93
C PRO A 318 -2.35 -24.15 -14.27
N GLY A 319 -2.23 -23.10 -15.08
CA GLY A 319 -2.89 -23.01 -16.38
C GLY A 319 -4.39 -22.69 -16.33
N SER A 320 -5.02 -22.69 -15.14
CA SER A 320 -6.38 -22.18 -14.97
C SER A 320 -6.44 -20.70 -15.32
N ARG A 321 -7.60 -20.27 -15.85
CA ARG A 321 -7.84 -18.88 -16.25
C ARG A 321 -8.90 -18.22 -15.39
N ASP A 322 -9.99 -18.93 -15.16
CA ASP A 322 -11.19 -18.38 -14.54
C ASP A 322 -11.68 -19.26 -13.35
N GLU A 323 -11.05 -20.43 -13.13
CA GLU A 323 -11.39 -21.34 -12.05
C GLU A 323 -10.36 -21.23 -10.92
N PHE A 324 -10.83 -20.94 -9.72
CA PHE A 324 -10.02 -20.87 -8.52
C PHE A 324 -10.83 -21.30 -7.31
N GLU A 325 -10.14 -21.79 -6.29
CA GLU A 325 -10.73 -22.07 -4.99
C GLU A 325 -10.61 -20.83 -4.09
N ARG A 326 -11.67 -20.57 -3.31
CA ARG A 326 -11.69 -19.50 -2.30
C ARG A 326 -11.44 -20.08 -0.93
N VAL A 327 -10.52 -19.47 -0.19
CA VAL A 327 -10.20 -19.83 1.17
C VAL A 327 -10.47 -18.63 2.06
N SER A 328 -11.45 -18.75 2.97
CA SER A 328 -11.68 -17.73 3.99
C SER A 328 -10.50 -17.69 4.97
N VAL A 329 -10.02 -16.48 5.24
CA VAL A 329 -8.92 -16.21 6.18
C VAL A 329 -9.35 -15.08 7.12
N GLY A 330 -8.42 -14.53 7.90
CA GLY A 330 -8.70 -13.32 8.68
C GLY A 330 -8.90 -12.08 7.80
N ARG A 331 -9.53 -11.06 8.38
CA ARG A 331 -9.86 -9.77 7.78
C ARG A 331 -8.65 -9.04 7.22
N ARG A 332 -8.84 -8.53 6.00
CA ARG A 332 -7.85 -7.76 5.25
C ARG A 332 -6.51 -8.52 5.13
N PRO A 333 -6.49 -9.66 4.42
CA PRO A 333 -5.24 -10.29 4.01
C PRO A 333 -4.48 -9.32 3.09
N VAL A 334 -3.27 -8.93 3.48
CA VAL A 334 -2.47 -7.93 2.75
C VAL A 334 -1.06 -8.38 2.45
N ALA A 335 -0.54 -9.36 3.18
CA ALA A 335 0.78 -9.92 2.94
C ALA A 335 0.74 -11.45 2.85
N LEU A 336 1.46 -12.00 1.89
CA LEU A 336 1.55 -13.42 1.55
C LEU A 336 3.03 -13.82 1.47
N VAL A 337 3.40 -14.97 2.03
CA VAL A 337 4.71 -15.57 1.76
C VAL A 337 4.63 -17.08 1.69
N LEU A 338 5.38 -17.70 0.79
CA LEU A 338 5.42 -19.16 0.63
C LEU A 338 6.46 -19.78 1.55
N ASN A 339 6.18 -20.98 2.07
CA ASN A 339 7.21 -21.82 2.67
C ASN A 339 8.24 -22.32 1.63
N ALA A 340 9.34 -22.90 2.11
CA ALA A 340 10.44 -23.34 1.24
C ALA A 340 10.04 -24.39 0.17
N SER A 341 9.09 -25.28 0.50
CA SER A 341 8.53 -26.26 -0.45
C SER A 341 7.57 -25.64 -1.47
N GLY A 342 7.00 -24.46 -1.17
CA GLY A 342 6.02 -23.78 -2.01
C GLY A 342 4.62 -24.41 -1.98
N ASP A 343 4.31 -25.23 -0.97
CA ASP A 343 3.02 -25.92 -0.83
C ASP A 343 2.11 -25.31 0.26
N THR A 344 2.63 -24.37 1.03
CA THR A 344 1.87 -23.64 2.06
C THR A 344 2.14 -22.14 1.92
N VAL A 345 1.08 -21.34 1.87
CA VAL A 345 1.14 -19.89 1.94
C VAL A 345 0.80 -19.43 3.36
N PHE A 346 1.61 -18.52 3.88
CA PHE A 346 1.36 -17.79 5.12
C PHE A 346 0.68 -16.48 4.78
N VAL A 347 -0.49 -16.24 5.36
CA VAL A 347 -1.35 -15.10 5.05
C VAL A 347 -1.45 -14.19 6.26
N ALA A 348 -0.96 -12.96 6.16
CA ALA A 348 -1.12 -11.95 7.21
C ALA A 348 -2.42 -11.19 7.05
N SER A 349 -3.31 -11.38 8.03
CA SER A 349 -4.60 -10.69 8.13
C SER A 349 -4.45 -9.50 9.07
N MET A 350 -4.43 -8.30 8.49
CA MET A 350 -4.12 -7.05 9.19
C MET A 350 -5.02 -6.83 10.40
N TYR A 351 -6.34 -6.95 10.26
CA TYR A 351 -7.24 -6.54 11.34
C TYR A 351 -7.47 -7.62 12.40
N ASP A 352 -7.07 -8.86 12.16
CA ASP A 352 -7.21 -9.94 13.15
C ASP A 352 -5.89 -10.28 13.86
N ASP A 353 -4.80 -9.57 13.56
CA ASP A 353 -3.45 -9.83 14.10
C ASP A 353 -3.11 -11.33 14.02
N ARG A 354 -3.26 -11.90 12.81
CA ARG A 354 -3.25 -13.35 12.58
C ARG A 354 -2.44 -13.71 11.35
N ILE A 355 -1.73 -14.84 11.43
CA ILE A 355 -1.15 -15.54 10.30
C ILE A 355 -1.94 -16.83 10.04
N SER A 356 -2.55 -16.98 8.88
CA SER A 356 -3.20 -18.23 8.45
C SER A 356 -2.27 -19.03 7.54
N LEU A 357 -2.12 -20.34 7.80
CA LEU A 357 -1.34 -21.27 7.00
C LEU A 357 -2.30 -21.99 6.05
N VAL A 358 -2.23 -21.70 4.76
CA VAL A 358 -3.13 -22.27 3.75
C VAL A 358 -2.37 -23.25 2.87
N ASP A 359 -2.87 -24.47 2.75
CA ASP A 359 -2.36 -25.46 1.79
C ASP A 359 -2.75 -25.04 0.37
N VAL A 360 -1.75 -24.94 -0.51
CA VAL A 360 -1.97 -24.49 -1.89
C VAL A 360 -2.77 -25.52 -2.70
N LYS A 361 -2.58 -26.82 -2.46
CA LYS A 361 -3.18 -27.87 -3.30
C LYS A 361 -4.61 -28.22 -2.88
N THR A 362 -4.86 -28.23 -1.58
CA THR A 362 -6.20 -28.56 -1.05
C THR A 362 -7.07 -27.33 -0.85
N ALA A 363 -6.49 -26.13 -0.93
CA ALA A 363 -7.17 -24.86 -0.65
C ALA A 363 -7.86 -24.87 0.72
N GLN A 364 -7.11 -25.27 1.76
CA GLN A 364 -7.62 -25.35 3.13
C GLN A 364 -6.67 -24.65 4.10
N VAL A 365 -7.25 -23.97 5.09
CA VAL A 365 -6.49 -23.46 6.24
C VAL A 365 -6.06 -24.66 7.10
N LYS A 366 -4.75 -24.91 7.15
CA LYS A 366 -4.13 -25.94 8.00
C LYS A 366 -4.09 -25.49 9.46
N GLN A 367 -3.81 -24.21 9.68
CA GLN A 367 -3.56 -23.66 11.00
C GLN A 367 -3.66 -22.14 10.99
N GLU A 368 -3.92 -21.57 12.16
CA GLU A 368 -3.89 -20.13 12.39
C GLU A 368 -3.04 -19.81 13.61
N ILE A 369 -2.24 -18.76 13.52
CA ILE A 369 -1.34 -18.30 14.57
C ILE A 369 -1.75 -16.88 14.94
N SER A 370 -2.16 -16.68 16.18
CA SER A 370 -2.42 -15.34 16.73
C SER A 370 -1.10 -14.65 17.04
N LEU A 371 -0.97 -13.38 16.64
CA LEU A 371 0.17 -12.53 16.99
C LEU A 371 0.08 -12.01 18.43
N GLY A 372 -1.06 -12.22 19.10
CA GLY A 372 -1.30 -11.84 20.49
C GLY A 372 -2.72 -11.32 20.73
N PRO A 373 -3.06 -11.02 22.00
CA PRO A 373 -4.38 -10.51 22.33
C PRO A 373 -4.60 -9.10 21.76
N GLN A 374 -5.81 -8.85 21.25
CA GLN A 374 -6.28 -7.53 20.82
C GLN A 374 -7.11 -6.87 21.94
N PRO A 375 -7.05 -5.54 22.09
CA PRO A 375 -7.95 -4.80 22.97
C PRO A 375 -9.38 -4.74 22.37
N GLU A 376 -10.35 -4.27 23.15
CA GLU A 376 -11.61 -3.82 22.56
C GLU A 376 -11.34 -2.67 21.58
N LEU A 377 -12.02 -2.72 20.45
CA LEU A 377 -11.86 -1.75 19.38
C LEU A 377 -12.54 -0.43 19.74
N THR A 378 -11.80 0.65 19.54
CA THR A 378 -12.36 2.01 19.60
C THR A 378 -13.24 2.29 18.38
N GLU A 379 -13.96 3.40 18.42
CA GLU A 379 -14.77 3.85 17.28
C GLU A 379 -13.92 4.08 16.01
N LEU A 380 -12.72 4.63 16.16
CA LEU A 380 -11.78 4.82 15.04
C LEU A 380 -11.30 3.49 14.47
N ASP A 381 -11.09 2.48 15.31
CA ASP A 381 -10.65 1.16 14.87
C ASP A 381 -11.75 0.45 14.06
N TRP A 382 -13.01 0.58 14.49
CA TRP A 382 -14.14 0.10 13.70
C TRP A 382 -14.31 0.86 12.39
N GLY A 383 -14.12 2.18 12.41
CA GLY A 383 -14.18 3.02 11.21
C GLY A 383 -13.12 2.65 10.17
N GLU A 384 -11.87 2.46 10.61
CA GLU A 384 -10.77 1.97 9.78
C GLU A 384 -11.11 0.62 9.17
N ARG A 385 -11.58 -0.35 9.97
CA ARG A 385 -11.96 -1.67 9.44
C ARG A 385 -13.04 -1.56 8.37
N TRP A 386 -14.09 -0.76 8.61
CA TRP A 386 -15.25 -0.69 7.72
C TRP A 386 -14.95 0.05 6.43
N PHE A 387 -14.06 1.04 6.48
CA PHE A 387 -13.57 1.73 5.29
C PHE A 387 -12.95 0.77 4.25
N HIS A 388 -12.36 -0.32 4.73
CA HIS A 388 -11.70 -1.34 3.93
C HIS A 388 -12.52 -2.63 3.74
N ASP A 389 -13.77 -2.66 4.19
CA ASP A 389 -14.64 -3.84 4.13
C ASP A 389 -15.56 -3.77 2.92
N ALA A 390 -15.35 -4.67 1.95
CA ALA A 390 -16.15 -4.71 0.74
C ALA A 390 -17.57 -5.25 1.00
N SER A 391 -17.83 -5.93 2.13
CA SER A 391 -19.18 -6.42 2.46
C SER A 391 -20.21 -5.30 2.68
N LEU A 392 -19.75 -4.04 2.79
CA LEU A 392 -20.63 -2.87 2.72
C LEU A 392 -21.19 -2.59 1.31
N SER A 393 -20.68 -3.24 0.27
CA SER A 393 -21.20 -3.20 -1.09
C SER A 393 -22.05 -4.45 -1.37
N SER A 394 -23.09 -4.33 -2.21
CA SER A 394 -24.11 -5.39 -2.47
C SER A 394 -23.54 -6.81 -2.64
N ASP A 395 -22.40 -6.96 -3.34
CA ASP A 395 -21.77 -8.26 -3.63
C ASP A 395 -20.29 -8.34 -3.19
N GLY A 396 -19.75 -7.30 -2.55
CA GLY A 396 -18.33 -7.28 -2.19
C GLY A 396 -17.37 -6.81 -3.30
N TRP A 397 -17.85 -6.11 -4.33
CA TRP A 397 -17.01 -5.68 -5.46
C TRP A 397 -15.96 -4.63 -5.11
N PHE A 398 -16.27 -3.77 -4.14
CA PHE A 398 -15.41 -2.67 -3.71
C PHE A 398 -15.77 -2.20 -2.30
N SER A 399 -14.82 -1.54 -1.65
CA SER A 399 -15.01 -0.83 -0.38
C SER A 399 -14.85 0.69 -0.58
N CYS A 400 -14.90 1.48 0.49
CA CYS A 400 -14.60 2.92 0.39
C CYS A 400 -13.17 3.15 -0.12
N HIS A 401 -12.24 2.27 0.28
CA HIS A 401 -10.85 2.28 -0.14
C HIS A 401 -10.64 2.14 -1.65
N SER A 402 -11.49 1.40 -2.37
CA SER A 402 -11.30 1.20 -3.82
C SER A 402 -11.39 2.52 -4.59
N CYS A 403 -12.36 3.38 -4.25
CA CYS A 403 -12.46 4.72 -4.84
C CYS A 403 -11.50 5.71 -4.15
N HIS A 404 -11.45 5.66 -2.82
CA HIS A 404 -10.64 6.54 -1.99
C HIS A 404 -9.37 5.83 -1.51
N THR A 405 -8.49 5.47 -2.44
CA THR A 405 -7.30 4.66 -2.17
C THR A 405 -6.47 5.24 -1.02
N ASP A 406 -6.36 4.46 0.06
CA ASP A 406 -5.72 4.83 1.33
C ASP A 406 -6.20 6.16 1.95
N GLY A 407 -7.47 6.52 1.73
CA GLY A 407 -8.08 7.77 2.20
C GLY A 407 -7.94 8.95 1.24
N TYR A 408 -7.29 8.75 0.10
CA TYR A 408 -7.10 9.80 -0.90
C TYR A 408 -8.06 9.61 -2.07
N SER A 409 -7.59 9.76 -3.30
CA SER A 409 -8.42 9.63 -4.49
C SER A 409 -7.65 8.87 -5.56
N ASN A 410 -8.31 7.91 -6.20
CA ASN A 410 -7.79 7.25 -7.39
C ASN A 410 -7.79 8.16 -8.64
N GLY A 411 -8.36 9.38 -8.53
CA GLY A 411 -8.43 10.37 -9.61
C GLY A 411 -9.33 10.00 -10.79
N ARG A 412 -10.08 8.89 -10.71
CA ARG A 412 -10.97 8.41 -11.78
C ARG A 412 -12.34 9.08 -11.70
N LEU A 413 -13.10 9.05 -12.79
CA LEU A 413 -14.48 9.50 -12.81
C LEU A 413 -15.42 8.37 -12.38
N ASN A 414 -16.46 8.72 -11.62
CA ASN A 414 -17.47 7.81 -11.12
C ASN A 414 -18.85 8.46 -11.27
N ASP A 415 -19.78 7.76 -11.92
CA ASP A 415 -21.18 8.16 -11.93
C ASP A 415 -21.91 7.47 -10.76
N ASN A 416 -22.02 8.19 -9.65
CA ASN A 416 -22.40 7.62 -8.36
C ASN A 416 -23.72 8.18 -7.80
N PHE A 417 -24.56 8.78 -8.65
CA PHE A 417 -25.79 9.49 -8.24
C PHE A 417 -25.53 10.65 -7.23
N GLY A 418 -24.32 11.19 -7.22
CA GLY A 418 -23.93 12.32 -6.38
C GLY A 418 -24.78 13.57 -6.66
N ASP A 419 -25.14 13.79 -7.91
CA ASP A 419 -26.00 14.87 -8.40
C ASP A 419 -27.48 14.47 -8.56
N GLY A 420 -27.82 13.22 -8.28
CA GLY A 420 -29.19 12.69 -8.35
C GLY A 420 -29.59 12.14 -9.71
N GLY A 421 -28.68 12.09 -10.69
CA GLY A 421 -28.89 11.53 -12.02
C GLY A 421 -27.80 10.53 -12.43
N THR A 422 -27.80 10.18 -13.71
CA THR A 422 -26.76 9.41 -14.40
C THR A 422 -26.35 10.14 -15.67
N GLY A 423 -25.19 9.79 -16.24
CA GLY A 423 -24.63 10.38 -17.46
C GLY A 423 -23.62 11.51 -17.20
N ALA A 424 -23.38 11.85 -15.92
CA ALA A 424 -22.48 12.93 -15.53
C ALA A 424 -21.40 12.46 -14.53
N PRO A 425 -20.54 11.49 -14.92
CA PRO A 425 -19.53 10.93 -14.02
C PRO A 425 -18.59 12.03 -13.50
N LYS A 426 -18.38 12.05 -12.19
CA LYS A 426 -17.54 13.06 -11.53
C LYS A 426 -16.29 12.42 -10.94
N ARG A 427 -15.19 13.16 -10.93
CA ARG A 427 -13.91 12.76 -10.35
C ARG A 427 -14.11 12.41 -8.88
N VAL A 428 -13.62 11.26 -8.47
CA VAL A 428 -13.60 10.88 -7.05
C VAL A 428 -12.79 11.93 -6.28
N LEU A 429 -13.38 12.53 -5.25
CA LEU A 429 -12.71 13.53 -4.42
C LEU A 429 -11.74 12.86 -3.43
N SER A 430 -10.68 13.56 -3.03
CA SER A 430 -9.83 13.10 -1.93
C SER A 430 -10.59 13.27 -0.61
N LEU A 431 -10.37 12.39 0.37
CA LEU A 431 -10.91 12.55 1.73
C LEU A 431 -9.96 13.31 2.66
N SER A 432 -8.89 13.90 2.11
CA SER A 432 -7.98 14.77 2.86
C SER A 432 -8.75 15.92 3.52
N GLU A 433 -8.59 16.10 4.84
CA GLU A 433 -9.26 17.15 5.61
C GLU A 433 -10.79 17.14 5.49
N VAL A 434 -11.40 16.00 5.15
CA VAL A 434 -12.83 15.92 4.78
C VAL A 434 -13.78 16.43 5.86
N SER A 435 -13.39 16.39 7.15
CA SER A 435 -14.15 16.97 8.26
C SER A 435 -14.24 18.51 8.22
N HIS A 436 -13.47 19.16 7.35
CA HIS A 436 -13.36 20.62 7.23
C HIS A 436 -13.79 21.16 5.86
N THR A 437 -14.18 20.29 4.94
CA THR A 437 -14.52 20.64 3.54
C THR A 437 -16.02 20.53 3.27
N SER A 438 -16.86 20.83 4.28
CA SER A 438 -18.30 20.90 4.09
C SER A 438 -18.66 22.11 3.21
N PRO A 439 -19.66 22.00 2.32
CA PRO A 439 -20.50 20.85 2.03
C PRO A 439 -19.86 19.81 1.11
N TRP A 440 -20.28 18.55 1.24
CA TRP A 440 -19.78 17.42 0.45
C TRP A 440 -20.55 17.21 -0.85
N ALA A 441 -19.98 16.36 -1.69
CA ALA A 441 -20.29 16.17 -3.11
C ALA A 441 -19.97 17.40 -3.97
N TRP A 442 -19.72 17.18 -5.27
CA TRP A 442 -19.33 18.25 -6.19
C TRP A 442 -20.34 19.40 -6.29
N ASN A 443 -21.61 19.12 -6.02
CA ASN A 443 -22.69 20.11 -6.04
C ASN A 443 -22.87 20.90 -4.75
N GLY A 444 -22.14 20.53 -3.69
CA GLY A 444 -22.26 21.16 -2.37
C GLY A 444 -23.62 20.98 -1.70
N LYS A 445 -24.41 19.96 -2.07
CA LYS A 445 -25.74 19.74 -1.50
C LYS A 445 -25.74 18.87 -0.24
N MET A 446 -24.61 18.23 0.10
CA MET A 446 -24.54 17.33 1.25
C MET A 446 -23.94 18.06 2.47
N MET A 447 -24.77 18.35 3.47
CA MET A 447 -24.39 19.17 4.63
C MET A 447 -23.92 18.35 5.84
N ASP A 448 -24.10 17.03 5.83
CA ASP A 448 -23.74 16.13 6.93
C ASP A 448 -22.90 14.96 6.40
N LEU A 449 -21.72 14.76 6.99
CA LEU A 449 -20.79 13.71 6.58
C LEU A 449 -21.33 12.32 6.90
N THR A 450 -22.12 12.18 7.97
CA THR A 450 -22.73 10.89 8.34
C THR A 450 -23.80 10.50 7.31
N GLU A 451 -24.60 11.46 6.85
CA GLU A 451 -25.55 11.25 5.74
C GLU A 451 -24.83 10.96 4.42
N GLN A 452 -23.68 11.61 4.16
CA GLN A 452 -22.84 11.29 3.00
C GLN A 452 -22.36 9.84 3.04
N VAL A 453 -21.86 9.37 4.19
CA VAL A 453 -21.40 7.99 4.38
C VAL A 453 -22.55 7.01 4.16
N ARG A 454 -23.72 7.27 4.77
CA ARG A 454 -24.91 6.44 4.58
C ARG A 454 -25.35 6.39 3.12
N LYS A 455 -25.38 7.54 2.43
CA LYS A 455 -25.70 7.63 1.00
C LYS A 455 -24.69 6.84 0.17
N SER A 456 -23.40 6.95 0.46
CA SER A 456 -22.36 6.20 -0.23
C SER A 456 -22.58 4.69 -0.10
N ILE A 457 -22.87 4.18 1.10
CA ILE A 457 -23.13 2.75 1.30
C ILE A 457 -24.40 2.32 0.55
N LYS A 458 -25.53 3.01 0.75
CA LYS A 458 -26.83 2.59 0.20
C LYS A 458 -26.99 2.82 -1.30
N THR A 459 -26.50 3.95 -1.81
CA THR A 459 -26.77 4.39 -3.19
C THR A 459 -25.57 4.16 -4.10
N THR A 460 -24.35 4.44 -3.64
CA THR A 460 -23.15 4.25 -4.46
C THR A 460 -22.67 2.81 -4.44
N MET A 461 -22.61 2.19 -3.26
CA MET A 461 -22.14 0.80 -3.09
C MET A 461 -23.28 -0.23 -3.15
N ARG A 462 -24.54 0.25 -3.19
CA ARG A 462 -25.77 -0.59 -3.19
C ARG A 462 -25.80 -1.61 -2.07
N GLY A 463 -25.16 -1.27 -0.95
CA GLY A 463 -25.09 -2.09 0.25
C GLY A 463 -26.37 -2.06 1.08
N PRO A 464 -26.42 -2.88 2.13
CA PRO A 464 -27.48 -2.81 3.13
C PRO A 464 -27.49 -1.46 3.85
N ASP A 465 -28.60 -1.14 4.51
CA ASP A 465 -28.67 0.07 5.34
C ASP A 465 -27.70 -0.05 6.54
N PRO A 466 -26.68 0.83 6.65
CA PRO A 466 -25.74 0.76 7.75
C PRO A 466 -26.40 1.20 9.06
N SER A 467 -26.00 0.61 10.18
CA SER A 467 -26.41 1.11 11.50
C SER A 467 -25.76 2.45 11.83
N GLU A 468 -26.37 3.22 12.74
CA GLU A 468 -25.79 4.50 13.21
C GLU A 468 -24.35 4.36 13.71
N LYS A 469 -24.04 3.24 14.38
CA LYS A 469 -22.68 2.97 14.88
C LYS A 469 -21.68 2.79 13.75
N GLN A 470 -22.08 2.13 12.66
CA GLN A 470 -21.20 1.94 11.49
C GLN A 470 -20.93 3.29 10.82
N VAL A 471 -21.99 4.09 10.62
CA VAL A 471 -21.87 5.42 10.01
C VAL A 471 -21.00 6.35 10.86
N ALA A 472 -21.24 6.41 12.17
CA ALA A 472 -20.45 7.25 13.09
C ALA A 472 -18.98 6.82 13.11
N ALA A 473 -18.70 5.52 13.20
CA ALA A 473 -17.34 5.00 13.18
C ALA A 473 -16.58 5.35 11.89
N ILE A 474 -17.21 5.12 10.72
CA ILE A 474 -16.62 5.49 9.43
C ILE A 474 -16.37 7.00 9.40
N ALA A 475 -17.36 7.83 9.72
CA ALA A 475 -17.21 9.29 9.71
C ALA A 475 -16.09 9.79 10.66
N ALA A 476 -15.97 9.18 11.85
CA ALA A 476 -14.89 9.47 12.79
C ALA A 476 -13.51 9.13 12.20
N PHE A 477 -13.39 7.97 11.56
CA PHE A 477 -12.17 7.57 10.86
C PHE A 477 -11.84 8.49 9.68
N LEU A 478 -12.85 8.88 8.88
CA LEU A 478 -12.68 9.84 7.79
C LEU A 478 -12.10 11.18 8.30
N GLY A 479 -12.50 11.62 9.50
CA GLY A 479 -11.97 12.82 10.15
C GLY A 479 -10.48 12.74 10.56
N THR A 480 -9.83 11.59 10.40
CA THR A 480 -8.39 11.43 10.66
C THR A 480 -7.51 11.75 9.46
N PHE A 481 -8.07 11.74 8.25
CA PHE A 481 -7.30 12.00 7.03
C PHE A 481 -6.85 13.46 6.98
N ARG A 482 -5.56 13.66 6.68
CA ARG A 482 -4.93 14.97 6.58
C ARG A 482 -4.43 15.21 5.16
N ALA A 483 -4.32 16.48 4.79
CA ALA A 483 -3.73 16.82 3.51
C ALA A 483 -2.27 16.33 3.44
N PRO A 484 -1.86 15.70 2.33
CA PRO A 484 -0.48 15.31 2.16
C PRO A 484 0.41 16.56 2.04
N PRO A 485 1.67 16.52 2.49
CA PRO A 485 2.60 17.61 2.26
C PRO A 485 2.77 17.85 0.76
N SER A 486 3.08 19.08 0.37
CA SER A 486 3.42 19.36 -1.02
C SER A 486 4.64 18.57 -1.49
N ARG A 487 4.69 18.29 -2.80
CA ARG A 487 5.79 17.52 -3.39
C ARG A 487 7.15 18.19 -3.15
N ASP A 488 7.23 19.51 -3.29
CA ASP A 488 8.47 20.26 -3.10
C ASP A 488 8.88 20.35 -1.63
N LEU A 489 7.90 20.42 -0.70
CA LEU A 489 8.20 20.31 0.73
C LEU A 489 8.81 18.94 1.05
N SER A 490 8.21 17.88 0.51
CA SER A 490 8.67 16.48 0.71
C SER A 490 10.05 16.23 0.11
N ARG A 491 10.44 16.99 -0.92
CA ARG A 491 11.77 16.94 -1.56
C ARG A 491 12.79 17.90 -0.94
N GLY A 492 12.34 18.87 -0.14
CA GLY A 492 13.18 19.94 0.40
C GLY A 492 13.59 20.98 -0.65
N THR A 493 12.75 21.21 -1.66
CA THR A 493 13.04 22.06 -2.84
C THR A 493 12.18 23.33 -2.92
N LEU A 494 11.52 23.73 -1.82
CA LEU A 494 10.66 24.92 -1.79
C LEU A 494 11.41 26.23 -2.08
N ASP A 495 10.92 27.00 -3.05
CA ASP A 495 11.33 28.39 -3.29
C ASP A 495 10.43 29.36 -2.50
N ARG A 496 10.84 29.70 -1.28
CA ARG A 496 10.02 30.53 -0.37
C ARG A 496 9.74 31.94 -0.93
N PRO A 497 10.71 32.67 -1.51
CA PRO A 497 10.44 33.95 -2.17
C PRO A 497 9.38 33.85 -3.27
N LEU A 498 9.52 32.88 -4.18
CA LEU A 498 8.59 32.72 -5.30
C LEU A 498 7.18 32.35 -4.83
N ILE A 499 7.08 31.46 -3.83
CA ILE A 499 5.81 31.10 -3.17
C ILE A 499 5.15 32.33 -2.55
N ALA A 500 5.91 33.23 -1.90
CA ALA A 500 5.37 34.45 -1.32
C ALA A 500 4.78 35.39 -2.40
N THR A 501 5.50 35.57 -3.51
CA THR A 501 5.00 36.34 -4.66
C THR A 501 3.74 35.71 -5.25
N GLY A 502 3.70 34.39 -5.40
CA GLY A 502 2.53 33.66 -5.88
C GLY A 502 1.32 33.80 -4.96
N LYS A 503 1.53 33.79 -3.65
CA LYS A 503 0.47 34.01 -2.66
C LYS A 503 -0.14 35.40 -2.77
N ASP A 504 0.69 36.43 -2.93
CA ASP A 504 0.22 37.80 -3.11
C ASP A 504 -0.55 37.94 -4.43
N LEU A 505 -0.11 37.27 -5.49
CA LEU A 505 -0.82 37.22 -6.77
C LEU A 505 -2.15 36.49 -6.66
N PHE A 506 -2.21 35.35 -5.97
CA PHE A 506 -3.44 34.59 -5.72
C PHE A 506 -4.52 35.44 -5.03
N ALA A 507 -4.12 36.30 -4.08
CA ALA A 507 -5.04 37.26 -3.46
C ALA A 507 -5.48 38.37 -4.42
N ARG A 508 -4.56 38.93 -5.22
CA ARG A 508 -4.87 39.99 -6.20
C ARG A 508 -5.79 39.53 -7.34
N LEU A 509 -5.73 38.25 -7.70
CA LEU A 509 -6.58 37.61 -8.70
C LEU A 509 -7.92 37.14 -8.12
N SER A 510 -8.25 37.50 -6.88
CA SER A 510 -9.50 37.09 -6.21
C SER A 510 -9.70 35.57 -6.11
N CYS A 511 -8.65 34.75 -6.26
CA CYS A 511 -8.76 33.30 -6.11
C CYS A 511 -9.20 32.90 -4.70
N VAL A 512 -8.86 33.73 -3.70
CA VAL A 512 -9.27 33.58 -2.29
C VAL A 512 -10.78 33.58 -2.11
N ASP A 513 -11.55 34.21 -2.99
CA ASP A 513 -13.00 34.34 -2.84
C ASP A 513 -13.69 32.97 -2.88
N CYS A 514 -13.16 32.02 -3.68
CA CYS A 514 -13.63 30.63 -3.72
C CYS A 514 -12.69 29.65 -2.98
N HIS A 515 -11.41 29.99 -2.84
CA HIS A 515 -10.38 29.14 -2.26
C HIS A 515 -9.71 29.80 -1.05
N SER A 516 -10.48 30.01 0.00
CA SER A 516 -10.04 30.71 1.22
C SER A 516 -9.25 29.83 2.20
N PRO A 517 -8.18 30.34 2.85
CA PRO A 517 -7.50 29.63 3.93
C PRO A 517 -8.42 29.43 5.16
N PRO A 518 -8.12 28.46 6.04
CA PRO A 518 -6.92 27.62 6.07
C PRO A 518 -7.00 26.37 5.17
N TYR A 519 -8.20 25.98 4.72
CA TYR A 519 -8.41 24.76 3.93
C TYR A 519 -8.45 24.98 2.41
N TYR A 520 -8.36 26.24 1.96
CA TYR A 520 -8.39 26.64 0.55
C TYR A 520 -9.62 26.14 -0.20
N THR A 521 -10.77 26.26 0.46
CA THR A 521 -12.12 25.98 -0.01
C THR A 521 -13.09 26.84 0.82
N THR A 522 -14.29 27.08 0.30
CA THR A 522 -15.37 27.74 1.04
C THR A 522 -16.62 26.86 1.03
N PRO A 523 -17.59 27.10 1.92
CA PRO A 523 -18.80 26.28 1.98
C PRO A 523 -19.86 26.65 0.92
N GLU A 524 -19.61 27.65 0.07
CA GLU A 524 -20.57 28.02 -0.98
C GLU A 524 -20.41 27.16 -2.24
N SER A 525 -21.43 27.21 -3.10
CA SER A 525 -21.36 26.72 -4.47
C SER A 525 -21.28 27.90 -5.43
N TYR A 526 -20.44 27.78 -6.44
CA TYR A 526 -20.15 28.82 -7.41
C TYR A 526 -20.51 28.34 -8.80
N ARG A 527 -21.07 29.26 -9.59
CA ARG A 527 -21.22 29.04 -11.02
C ARG A 527 -19.87 29.22 -11.68
N VAL A 528 -19.33 28.14 -12.22
CA VAL A 528 -18.02 28.12 -12.87
C VAL A 528 -18.20 27.65 -14.31
N ASP A 529 -17.59 28.36 -15.26
CA ASP A 529 -17.65 28.07 -16.71
C ASP A 529 -16.75 26.88 -17.09
N ILE A 530 -16.93 25.78 -16.34
CA ILE A 530 -16.24 24.50 -16.51
C ILE A 530 -17.24 23.39 -16.80
N ALA A 531 -18.50 23.71 -17.13
CA ALA A 531 -19.52 22.74 -17.53
C ALA A 531 -19.87 22.97 -19.00
N ALA A 532 -19.54 22.01 -19.87
CA ALA A 532 -20.00 22.04 -21.25
C ALA A 532 -21.45 21.48 -21.30
N GLY A 533 -22.47 22.32 -21.11
CA GLY A 533 -23.88 21.91 -21.27
C GLY A 533 -24.88 22.45 -20.24
N GLU A 534 -26.12 21.96 -20.30
CA GLU A 534 -27.23 22.27 -19.35
C GLU A 534 -27.14 21.48 -18.02
N GLU A 535 -26.12 20.64 -17.86
CA GLU A 535 -25.87 19.86 -16.65
C GLU A 535 -25.19 20.72 -15.55
N GLN A 536 -25.66 20.59 -14.30
CA GLN A 536 -25.03 21.05 -13.05
C GLN A 536 -23.95 22.16 -13.21
N GLN A 537 -24.34 23.43 -13.11
CA GLN A 537 -23.41 24.57 -13.29
C GLN A 537 -22.80 25.10 -11.99
N ASP A 538 -23.43 24.79 -10.85
CA ASP A 538 -22.99 25.26 -9.55
C ASP A 538 -22.18 24.16 -8.85
N PHE A 539 -20.96 24.48 -8.45
CA PHE A 539 -20.00 23.56 -7.82
C PHE A 539 -19.45 24.12 -6.51
N ASN A 540 -19.30 23.25 -5.50
CA ASN A 540 -18.48 23.57 -4.34
C ASN A 540 -16.99 23.45 -4.73
N PRO A 541 -16.15 24.46 -4.45
CA PRO A 541 -14.75 24.45 -4.84
C PRO A 541 -14.00 23.43 -3.98
N PRO A 542 -13.35 22.42 -4.57
CA PRO A 542 -12.58 21.47 -3.78
C PRO A 542 -11.40 22.18 -3.11
N SER A 543 -11.01 21.72 -1.91
CA SER A 543 -9.78 22.19 -1.24
C SER A 543 -8.59 22.16 -2.19
N LEU A 544 -7.72 23.18 -2.10
CA LEU A 544 -6.43 23.20 -2.79
C LEU A 544 -5.28 22.61 -1.98
N LEU A 545 -5.52 22.13 -0.76
CA LEU A 545 -4.46 21.47 0.01
C LEU A 545 -4.02 20.17 -0.68
N GLY A 546 -2.72 19.93 -0.72
CA GLY A 546 -2.08 18.80 -1.38
C GLY A 546 -2.29 18.80 -2.91
N VAL A 547 -2.58 19.94 -3.53
CA VAL A 547 -2.92 20.01 -4.97
C VAL A 547 -1.76 19.56 -5.87
N SER A 548 -0.51 19.69 -5.41
CA SER A 548 0.69 19.18 -6.10
C SER A 548 0.73 17.66 -6.25
N GLN A 549 -0.07 16.92 -5.48
CA GLN A 549 -0.17 15.46 -5.53
C GLN A 549 -1.16 14.97 -6.61
N ARG A 550 -1.92 15.88 -7.25
CA ARG A 550 -3.00 15.53 -8.19
C ARG A 550 -2.49 15.43 -9.62
N ARG A 551 -3.07 14.49 -10.37
CA ARG A 551 -2.83 14.30 -11.81
C ARG A 551 -3.95 14.83 -12.70
N PHE A 552 -5.18 14.86 -12.20
CA PHE A 552 -6.34 15.33 -12.95
C PHE A 552 -7.11 16.38 -12.15
N PHE A 553 -7.65 17.36 -12.87
CA PHE A 553 -8.28 18.54 -12.33
C PHE A 553 -9.68 18.73 -12.91
N PHE A 554 -10.46 19.60 -12.26
CA PHE A 554 -11.91 19.73 -12.43
C PHE A 554 -12.68 18.45 -12.08
N HIS A 555 -13.99 18.53 -12.26
CA HIS A 555 -14.91 17.46 -11.89
C HIS A 555 -14.97 16.35 -12.95
N ASP A 556 -14.49 16.58 -14.16
CA ASP A 556 -14.57 15.68 -15.31
C ASP A 556 -13.20 15.32 -15.90
N ASN A 557 -12.11 15.59 -15.16
CA ASN A 557 -10.74 15.30 -15.55
C ASN A 557 -10.25 16.01 -16.84
N ARG A 558 -10.90 17.08 -17.31
CA ARG A 558 -10.50 17.73 -18.58
C ARG A 558 -9.09 18.36 -18.55
N ALA A 559 -8.61 18.77 -17.37
CA ALA A 559 -7.26 19.30 -17.18
C ALA A 559 -6.34 18.24 -16.57
N ASN A 560 -5.16 18.04 -17.19
CA ASN A 560 -4.21 16.96 -16.87
C ASN A 560 -3.00 17.40 -16.03
N ASP A 561 -2.91 18.69 -15.73
CA ASP A 561 -1.96 19.27 -14.79
C ASP A 561 -2.46 20.64 -14.32
N LEU A 562 -1.79 21.20 -13.32
CA LEU A 562 -2.15 22.46 -12.72
C LEU A 562 -1.92 23.67 -13.64
N SER A 563 -0.96 23.57 -14.57
CA SER A 563 -0.71 24.64 -15.55
C SER A 563 -1.87 24.75 -16.53
N SER A 564 -2.38 23.61 -17.01
CA SER A 564 -3.52 23.52 -17.92
C SER A 564 -4.79 24.17 -17.34
N VAL A 565 -5.02 24.07 -16.02
CA VAL A 565 -6.12 24.75 -15.33
C VAL A 565 -6.10 26.27 -15.57
N LEU A 566 -4.91 26.88 -15.54
CA LEU A 566 -4.73 28.33 -15.67
C LEU A 566 -4.56 28.76 -17.13
N VAL A 567 -3.78 28.00 -17.91
CA VAL A 567 -3.37 28.39 -19.28
C VAL A 567 -4.41 27.97 -20.31
N ASP A 568 -4.83 26.70 -20.31
CA ASP A 568 -5.73 26.16 -21.34
C ASP A 568 -7.19 26.49 -21.04
N HIS A 569 -7.54 26.52 -19.74
CA HIS A 569 -8.91 26.71 -19.28
C HIS A 569 -9.18 28.08 -18.65
N GLY A 570 -8.15 28.92 -18.44
CA GLY A 570 -8.32 30.28 -17.93
C GLY A 570 -9.04 30.37 -16.58
N HIS A 571 -9.00 29.32 -15.76
CA HIS A 571 -9.86 29.22 -14.59
C HIS A 571 -9.55 30.33 -13.57
N GLY A 572 -10.56 31.16 -13.31
CA GLY A 572 -10.44 32.29 -12.38
C GLY A 572 -9.64 33.48 -12.91
N LEU A 573 -9.36 33.53 -14.22
CA LEU A 573 -8.55 34.59 -14.84
C LEU A 573 -9.36 35.40 -15.85
N GLU A 574 -9.26 36.73 -15.79
CA GLU A 574 -9.86 37.64 -16.80
C GLU A 574 -9.00 37.73 -18.08
N SER A 575 -7.70 37.46 -17.97
CA SER A 575 -6.75 37.46 -19.09
C SER A 575 -5.55 36.53 -18.80
N PRO A 576 -4.82 36.08 -19.84
CA PRO A 576 -3.63 35.25 -19.65
C PRO A 576 -2.57 35.93 -18.78
N LEU A 577 -1.92 35.16 -17.90
CA LEU A 577 -0.80 35.62 -17.09
C LEU A 577 0.49 35.70 -17.93
N VAL A 578 1.38 36.63 -17.57
CA VAL A 578 2.77 36.63 -18.06
C VAL A 578 3.58 35.52 -17.39
N ASP A 579 4.63 35.03 -18.05
CA ASP A 579 5.37 33.83 -17.62
C ASP A 579 5.82 33.86 -16.14
N GLY A 580 6.36 34.98 -15.65
CA GLY A 580 6.81 35.09 -14.26
C GLY A 580 5.68 35.09 -13.23
N ASP A 581 4.52 35.65 -13.57
CA ASP A 581 3.32 35.62 -12.72
C ASP A 581 2.72 34.21 -12.68
N LEU A 582 2.69 33.53 -13.83
CA LEU A 582 2.26 32.13 -13.92
C LEU A 582 3.17 31.22 -13.09
N GLU A 583 4.48 31.37 -13.22
CA GLU A 583 5.48 30.60 -12.45
C GLU A 583 5.29 30.81 -10.95
N ALA A 584 5.13 32.06 -10.51
CA ALA A 584 4.91 32.38 -9.09
C ALA A 584 3.59 31.78 -8.58
N LEU A 585 2.49 31.93 -9.32
CA LEU A 585 1.19 31.39 -8.94
C LEU A 585 1.22 29.86 -8.83
N LEU A 586 1.84 29.19 -9.80
CA LEU A 586 2.02 27.73 -9.78
C LEU A 586 2.87 27.30 -8.59
N ALA A 587 3.96 27.99 -8.27
CA ALA A 587 4.78 27.68 -7.11
C ALA A 587 4.00 27.79 -5.80
N PHE A 588 3.16 28.83 -5.64
CA PHE A 588 2.30 28.95 -4.47
C PHE A 588 1.28 27.82 -4.39
N LEU A 589 0.53 27.57 -5.46
CA LEU A 589 -0.46 26.50 -5.49
C LEU A 589 0.18 25.14 -5.21
N GLN A 590 1.31 24.83 -5.84
CA GLN A 590 2.03 23.57 -5.61
C GLN A 590 2.55 23.44 -4.19
N SER A 591 2.76 24.54 -3.47
CA SER A 591 3.22 24.53 -2.07
C SER A 591 2.11 24.18 -1.05
N LEU A 592 0.84 24.33 -1.44
CA LEU A 592 -0.35 23.93 -0.68
C LEU A 592 -0.51 22.41 -0.65
#